data_AF-A0A3D4QWG2-F1
#
_entry.id   AF-A0A3D4QWG2-F1
#
_cell.length_a   1.000
_cell.length_b   1.000
_cell.length_c   1.000
_cell.angle_alpha   90.00
_cell.angle_beta   90.00
_cell.angle_gamma   90.00
#
_symmetry.space_group_name_H-M   'P 1'
#
loop_
_entity.id
_entity.type
_entity.pdbx_description
1 polymer ?
#
loop_
_entity_poly.entity_id
_entity_poly.type
_entity_poly.pdbx_seq_one_letter_code
_entity_poly.pdbx_strand_id
1 'polypeptide(L)'
;AIQLVSGLSPEDKVLFLISGGGSALFEKPLIPKEMLEELTKQLLASGADIIEMNTIRKRLSAVKGGKFARLCEPAQVYSVVLSDIIGDPLDMIASGPAYPDSSTNEQALEIIRKYNISAPEEVKRLLNIKTP
;
A
#
# COMPACT_ATOMS: atom_id res chain seq x y z
N ALA A 1 -15.36 3.55 0.21
CA ALA A 1 -14.27 4.55 0.28
C ALA A 1 -13.99 5.18 -1.08
N ILE A 2 -13.45 4.45 -2.07
CA ILE A 2 -13.09 5.02 -3.40
C ILE A 2 -14.27 5.77 -4.05
N GLN A 3 -15.46 5.18 -4.07
CA GLN A 3 -16.66 5.85 -4.61
C GLN A 3 -17.06 7.11 -3.84
N LEU A 4 -16.83 7.15 -2.52
CA LEU A 4 -17.18 8.30 -1.68
C LEU A 4 -16.24 9.48 -1.88
N VAL A 5 -15.01 9.22 -2.35
CA VAL A 5 -14.00 10.26 -2.60
C VAL A 5 -13.83 10.56 -4.09
N SER A 6 -14.72 10.04 -4.94
CA SER A 6 -14.69 10.29 -6.38
C SER A 6 -15.37 11.62 -6.71
N GLY A 7 -14.71 12.42 -7.55
CA GLY A 7 -15.30 13.67 -8.06
C GLY A 7 -15.36 14.81 -7.04
N LEU A 8 -14.50 14.78 -6.02
CA LEU A 8 -14.39 15.86 -5.04
C LEU A 8 -13.82 17.14 -5.68
N SER A 9 -14.11 18.28 -5.07
CA SER A 9 -13.55 19.59 -5.44
C SER A 9 -12.45 20.04 -4.46
N PRO A 10 -11.67 21.09 -4.77
CA PRO A 10 -10.67 21.64 -3.85
C PRO A 10 -11.24 22.15 -2.51
N GLU A 11 -12.53 22.49 -2.49
CA GLU A 11 -13.26 22.96 -1.30
C GLU A 11 -13.64 21.80 -0.36
N ASP A 12 -13.79 20.59 -0.90
CA ASP A 12 -14.10 19.40 -0.12
C ASP A 12 -12.92 18.98 0.76
N LYS A 13 -13.24 18.46 1.95
CA LYS A 13 -12.27 17.94 2.91
C LYS A 13 -12.56 16.48 3.23
N VAL A 14 -11.54 15.63 3.19
CA VAL A 14 -11.63 14.23 3.60
C VAL A 14 -11.03 14.08 4.99
N LEU A 15 -11.85 13.75 5.98
CA LEU A 15 -11.37 13.33 7.30
C LEU A 15 -11.14 11.81 7.28
N PHE A 16 -9.88 11.40 7.36
CA PHE A 16 -9.50 10.00 7.30
C PHE A 16 -9.05 9.50 8.68
N LEU A 17 -9.88 8.69 9.32
CA LEU A 17 -9.64 8.15 10.65
C LEU A 17 -9.03 6.76 10.54
N ILE A 18 -7.81 6.57 11.05
CA ILE A 18 -7.06 5.32 10.94
C ILE A 18 -6.75 4.80 12.35
N SER A 19 -6.86 3.49 12.53
CA SER A 19 -6.42 2.76 13.72
C SER A 19 -5.76 1.43 13.34
N GLY A 20 -5.32 0.65 14.33
CA GLY A 20 -4.74 -0.68 14.16
C GLY A 20 -5.58 -1.61 13.28
N GLY A 21 -4.92 -2.50 12.53
CA GLY A 21 -5.57 -3.45 11.60
C GLY A 21 -5.92 -2.90 10.21
N GLY A 22 -5.69 -1.60 9.95
CA GLY A 22 -6.03 -0.95 8.68
C GLY A 22 -5.41 -1.60 7.44
N SER A 23 -4.24 -2.23 7.53
CA SER A 23 -3.62 -2.90 6.39
C SER A 23 -4.45 -4.06 5.83
N ALA A 24 -5.24 -4.74 6.67
CA ALA A 24 -6.14 -5.82 6.26
C ALA A 24 -7.53 -5.30 5.89
N LEU A 25 -8.05 -4.33 6.66
CA LEU A 25 -9.41 -3.79 6.47
C LEU A 25 -9.53 -2.80 5.30
N PHE A 26 -8.44 -2.10 4.96
CA PHE A 26 -8.40 -1.09 3.91
C PHE A 26 -7.50 -1.55 2.75
N GLU A 27 -8.05 -2.40 1.89
CA GLU A 27 -7.35 -3.00 0.77
C GLU A 27 -8.22 -3.03 -0.49
N LYS A 28 -7.59 -2.78 -1.64
CA LYS A 28 -8.17 -3.01 -2.96
C LYS A 28 -7.04 -3.54 -3.86
N PRO A 29 -6.92 -4.87 -4.02
CA PRO A 29 -5.86 -5.46 -4.83
C PRO A 29 -5.99 -5.04 -6.30
N LEU A 30 -4.85 -4.83 -6.96
CA LEU A 30 -4.72 -4.64 -8.41
C LEU A 30 -4.57 -5.97 -9.16
N ILE A 31 -4.47 -7.08 -8.43
CA ILE A 31 -4.37 -8.46 -8.90
C ILE A 31 -5.46 -9.32 -8.26
N PRO A 32 -5.74 -10.53 -8.77
CA PRO A 32 -6.64 -11.47 -8.12
C PRO A 32 -6.25 -11.75 -6.66
N LYS A 33 -7.25 -11.95 -5.80
CA LYS A 33 -7.04 -12.13 -4.35
C LYS A 33 -6.14 -13.34 -4.07
N GLU A 34 -6.38 -14.44 -4.77
CA GLU A 34 -5.66 -15.70 -4.61
C GLU A 34 -4.16 -15.52 -4.94
N MET A 35 -3.86 -14.69 -5.95
CA MET A 35 -2.49 -14.37 -6.32
C MET A 35 -1.79 -13.51 -5.27
N LEU A 36 -2.50 -12.53 -4.69
CA LEU A 36 -1.97 -11.71 -3.61
C LEU A 36 -1.69 -12.55 -2.35
N GLU A 37 -2.60 -13.47 -2.02
CA GLU A 37 -2.44 -14.41 -0.90
C GLU A 37 -1.23 -15.32 -1.10
N GLU A 38 -1.06 -15.87 -2.30
CA GLU A 38 0.07 -16.74 -2.63
C GLU A 38 1.42 -16.00 -2.55
N LEU A 39 1.51 -14.79 -3.10
CA LEU A 39 2.70 -13.95 -2.97
C LEU A 39 3.01 -13.62 -1.50
N THR A 40 1.99 -13.33 -0.71
CA THR A 40 2.15 -13.01 0.72
C THR A 40 2.67 -14.23 1.47
N LYS A 41 2.17 -15.44 1.17
CA LYS A 41 2.66 -16.69 1.76
C LYS A 41 4.12 -16.95 1.40
N GLN A 42 4.50 -16.79 0.13
CA GLN A 42 5.88 -16.95 -0.31
C GLN A 42 6.82 -16.00 0.44
N LEU A 43 6.50 -14.71 0.49
CA LEU A 43 7.31 -13.71 1.20
C LEU A 43 7.48 -14.04 2.70
N LEU A 44 6.40 -14.43 3.38
CA LEU A 44 6.44 -14.85 4.78
C LEU A 44 7.31 -16.09 4.98
N ALA A 45 7.14 -17.11 4.13
CA ALA A 45 7.91 -18.35 4.21
C ALA A 45 9.41 -18.13 3.93
N SER A 46 9.75 -17.13 3.12
CA SER A 46 11.13 -16.73 2.81
C SER A 46 11.79 -15.90 3.92
N GLY A 47 11.03 -15.47 4.94
CA GLY A 47 11.54 -14.62 6.03
C GLY A 47 11.72 -13.15 5.64
N ALA A 48 10.98 -12.67 4.63
CA ALA A 48 10.99 -11.25 4.26
C ALA A 48 10.54 -10.39 5.44
N ASP A 49 11.24 -9.29 5.68
CA ASP A 49 10.88 -8.39 6.78
C ASP A 49 9.63 -7.56 6.45
N ILE A 50 9.06 -6.90 7.46
CA ILE A 50 7.83 -6.12 7.30
C ILE A 50 7.99 -4.94 6.34
N ILE A 51 9.18 -4.35 6.22
CA ILE A 51 9.46 -3.23 5.31
C ILE A 51 9.46 -3.74 3.87
N GLU A 52 10.11 -4.87 3.61
CA GLU A 52 10.13 -5.53 2.30
C GLU A 52 8.72 -5.99 1.90
N MET A 53 7.98 -6.62 2.81
CA MET A 53 6.60 -7.00 2.58
C MET A 53 5.73 -5.79 2.21
N ASN A 54 5.85 -4.68 2.96
CA ASN A 54 5.09 -3.46 2.67
C ASN A 54 5.50 -2.84 1.32
N THR A 55 6.78 -2.88 0.95
CA THR A 55 7.29 -2.40 -0.34
C THR A 55 6.60 -3.08 -1.52
N ILE A 56 6.38 -4.41 -1.42
CA ILE A 56 5.63 -5.18 -2.43
C ILE A 56 4.13 -4.85 -2.35
N ARG A 57 3.54 -4.89 -1.14
CA ARG A 57 2.09 -4.71 -0.96
C ARG A 57 1.58 -3.35 -1.42
N LYS A 58 2.33 -2.26 -1.17
CA LYS A 58 1.95 -0.91 -1.61
C LYS A 58 1.80 -0.83 -3.14
N ARG A 59 2.64 -1.53 -3.90
CA ARG A 59 2.60 -1.59 -5.38
C ARG A 59 1.42 -2.39 -5.90
N LEU A 60 1.02 -3.46 -5.20
CA LEU A 60 -0.09 -4.33 -5.59
C LEU A 60 -1.48 -3.84 -5.12
N SER A 61 -1.52 -2.74 -4.38
CA SER A 61 -2.76 -2.13 -3.88
C SER A 61 -3.16 -0.89 -4.68
N ALA A 62 -4.46 -0.65 -4.83
CA ALA A 62 -5.00 0.59 -5.37
C ALA A 62 -5.12 1.71 -4.34
N VAL A 63 -4.93 1.43 -3.04
CA VAL A 63 -5.19 2.40 -1.96
C VAL A 63 -4.00 2.64 -1.03
N LYS A 64 -3.02 1.72 -0.97
CA LYS A 64 -1.82 1.85 -0.13
C LYS A 64 -0.73 2.69 -0.80
N GLY A 65 0.27 3.12 -0.02
CA GLY A 65 1.42 3.89 -0.52
C GLY A 65 1.00 5.20 -1.19
N GLY A 66 0.26 6.04 -0.46
CA GLY A 66 -0.19 7.36 -0.90
C GLY A 66 -1.33 7.36 -1.91
N LYS A 67 -1.70 6.20 -2.47
CA LYS A 67 -2.71 6.11 -3.53
C LYS A 67 -4.11 6.53 -3.07
N PHE A 68 -4.49 6.31 -1.81
CA PHE A 68 -5.78 6.81 -1.34
C PHE A 68 -5.81 8.34 -1.23
N ALA A 69 -4.73 8.98 -0.77
CA ALA A 69 -4.63 10.43 -0.83
C ALA A 69 -4.71 10.94 -2.27
N ARG A 70 -4.06 10.25 -3.22
CA ARG A 70 -4.15 10.57 -4.64
C ARG A 70 -5.57 10.47 -5.20
N LEU A 71 -6.35 9.48 -4.75
CA LEU A 71 -7.76 9.33 -5.12
C LEU A 71 -8.65 10.44 -4.55
N CYS A 72 -8.22 11.12 -3.48
CA CYS A 72 -8.94 12.23 -2.90
C CYS A 72 -8.65 13.55 -3.62
N GLU A 73 -7.57 13.65 -4.42
CA GLU A 73 -7.28 14.88 -5.15
C GLU A 73 -8.46 15.29 -6.05
N PRO A 74 -8.78 16.61 -6.13
CA PRO A 74 -8.06 17.74 -5.54
C PRO A 74 -8.40 18.08 -4.08
N ALA A 75 -9.28 17.33 -3.41
CA ALA A 75 -9.66 17.59 -2.02
C ALA A 75 -8.49 17.34 -1.05
N GLN A 76 -8.50 18.09 0.04
CA GLN A 76 -7.48 17.96 1.08
C GLN A 76 -7.84 16.84 2.07
N VAL A 77 -6.87 15.97 2.36
CA VAL A 77 -7.01 14.86 3.32
C VAL A 77 -6.42 15.25 4.67
N TYR A 78 -7.23 15.17 5.73
CA TYR A 78 -6.78 15.27 7.11
C TYR A 78 -6.81 13.87 7.73
N SER A 79 -5.64 13.33 8.07
CA SER A 79 -5.53 12.01 8.69
C SER A 79 -5.40 12.12 10.20
N VAL A 80 -6.27 11.43 10.94
CA VAL A 80 -6.15 11.26 12.39
C VAL A 80 -5.83 9.79 12.66
N VAL A 81 -4.67 9.54 13.25
CA VAL A 81 -4.09 8.20 13.37
C VAL A 81 -4.02 7.80 14.84
N LEU A 82 -4.64 6.68 15.18
CA LEU A 82 -4.46 5.99 16.45
C LEU A 82 -3.46 4.84 16.24
N SER A 83 -2.20 5.09 16.59
CA SER A 83 -1.09 4.17 16.36
C SER A 83 -1.04 3.06 17.42
N ASP A 84 -0.83 1.82 16.96
CA ASP A 84 -0.49 0.64 17.77
C ASP A 84 0.97 0.19 17.55
N ILE A 85 1.79 1.02 16.88
CA ILE A 85 3.19 0.72 16.53
C ILE A 85 4.13 1.66 17.28
N ILE A 86 5.19 1.11 17.90
CA ILE A 86 6.22 1.90 18.59
C ILE A 86 6.91 2.86 17.60
N GLY A 87 6.97 4.15 17.95
CA GLY A 87 7.63 5.19 17.15
C GLY A 87 6.75 5.83 16.07
N ASP A 88 5.47 5.43 15.99
CA ASP A 88 4.45 6.01 15.12
C ASP A 88 4.83 6.19 13.62
N PRO A 89 5.44 5.18 12.97
CA PRO A 89 5.81 5.28 11.56
C PRO A 89 4.57 5.29 10.64
N LEU A 90 4.20 6.47 10.14
CA LEU A 90 3.00 6.68 9.31
C LEU A 90 2.97 5.87 8.00
N ASP A 91 4.14 5.55 7.44
CA ASP A 91 4.27 4.75 6.22
C ASP A 91 4.00 3.25 6.44
N MET A 92 4.10 2.80 7.69
CA MET A 92 3.79 1.43 8.12
C MET A 92 2.36 1.29 8.60
N ILE A 93 1.80 2.32 9.25
CA ILE A 93 0.41 2.29 9.75
C ILE A 93 -0.56 2.18 8.57
N ALA A 94 -1.34 1.10 8.55
CA ALA A 94 -2.21 0.71 7.44
C ALA A 94 -1.50 0.60 6.06
N SER A 95 -0.17 0.50 6.04
CA SER A 95 0.68 0.60 4.85
C SER A 95 0.59 1.94 4.11
N GLY A 96 0.43 3.03 4.86
CA GLY A 96 0.53 4.42 4.39
C GLY A 96 -0.47 4.81 3.28
N PRO A 97 -1.79 4.59 3.42
CA PRO A 97 -2.76 4.94 2.37
C PRO A 97 -2.79 6.43 2.01
N ALA A 98 -2.51 7.30 2.98
CA ALA A 98 -2.42 8.75 2.82
C ALA A 98 -1.00 9.30 3.10
N TYR A 99 0.03 8.46 2.93
CA TYR A 99 1.43 8.82 3.17
C TYR A 99 2.29 8.40 1.97
N PRO A 100 3.21 9.26 1.48
CA PRO A 100 4.02 8.94 0.30
C PRO A 100 4.85 7.68 0.52
N ASP A 101 5.03 6.88 -0.53
CA ASP A 101 5.86 5.70 -0.47
C ASP A 101 7.29 6.02 -0.93
N SER A 102 8.24 5.99 0.00
CA SER A 102 9.66 6.25 -0.25
C SER A 102 10.38 5.09 -0.96
N SER A 103 9.75 3.91 -1.04
CA SER A 103 10.37 2.75 -1.66
C SER A 103 10.38 2.82 -3.19
N THR A 104 11.39 2.24 -3.83
CA THR A 104 11.57 2.30 -5.29
C THR A 104 11.20 1.01 -6.01
N ASN A 105 11.03 1.10 -7.32
CA ASN A 105 10.69 -0.06 -8.16
C ASN A 105 11.85 -1.06 -8.19
N GLU A 106 13.08 -0.55 -8.15
CA GLU A 106 14.30 -1.35 -8.07
C GLU A 106 14.34 -2.15 -6.77
N GLN A 107 14.00 -1.54 -5.63
CA GLN A 107 13.90 -2.24 -4.34
C GLN A 107 12.85 -3.35 -4.39
N ALA A 108 11.67 -3.07 -4.96
CA ALA A 108 10.62 -4.07 -5.11
C ALA A 108 11.06 -5.27 -5.96
N LEU A 109 11.74 -5.03 -7.07
CA LEU A 109 12.28 -6.09 -7.93
C LEU A 109 13.47 -6.82 -7.29
N GLU A 110 14.27 -6.14 -6.48
CA GLU A 110 15.34 -6.74 -5.70
C GLU A 110 14.80 -7.71 -4.66
N ILE A 111 13.70 -7.37 -3.96
CA ILE A 111 13.04 -8.28 -3.01
C ILE A 111 12.59 -9.58 -3.70
N ILE A 112 11.95 -9.48 -4.87
CA ILE A 112 11.54 -10.67 -5.64
C ILE A 112 12.75 -11.55 -5.98
N ARG A 113 13.88 -10.95 -6.38
CA ARG A 113 15.12 -11.68 -6.70
C ARG A 113 15.78 -12.27 -5.45
N LYS A 114 15.90 -11.48 -4.37
CA LYS A 114 16.52 -11.84 -3.09
C LYS A 114 15.90 -13.11 -2.51
N TYR A 115 14.58 -13.23 -2.57
CA TYR A 115 13.84 -14.35 -2.01
C TYR A 115 13.40 -15.40 -3.03
N ASN A 116 13.81 -15.24 -4.31
CA ASN A 116 13.42 -16.11 -5.41
C ASN A 116 11.90 -16.35 -5.50
N ILE A 117 11.12 -15.27 -5.34
CA ILE A 117 9.66 -15.31 -5.32
C ILE A 117 9.13 -15.57 -6.73
N SER A 118 8.23 -16.54 -6.86
CA SER A 118 7.53 -16.80 -8.11
C SER A 118 6.44 -15.75 -8.32
N ALA A 119 6.75 -14.75 -9.16
CA ALA A 119 5.85 -13.65 -9.50
C ALA A 119 5.41 -13.72 -10.97
N PRO A 120 4.10 -13.80 -11.26
CA PRO A 120 3.56 -13.66 -12.61
C PRO A 120 3.96 -12.34 -13.28
N GLU A 121 3.93 -12.29 -14.62
CA GLU A 121 4.32 -11.09 -15.38
C GLU A 121 3.49 -9.85 -15.05
N GLU A 122 2.20 -10.02 -14.74
CA GLU A 122 1.34 -8.93 -14.27
C GLU A 122 1.84 -8.32 -12.96
N VAL A 123 2.32 -9.15 -12.02
CA VAL A 123 2.87 -8.69 -10.74
C VAL A 123 4.16 -7.92 -11.01
N LYS A 124 5.08 -8.47 -11.80
CA LYS A 124 6.32 -7.77 -12.17
C LYS A 124 6.06 -6.42 -12.83
N ARG A 125 5.06 -6.35 -13.73
CA ARG A 125 4.62 -5.11 -14.38
C ARG A 125 4.17 -4.08 -13.35
N LEU A 126 3.32 -4.47 -12.39
CA LEU A 126 2.86 -3.59 -11.31
C LEU A 126 4.01 -3.15 -10.38
N LEU A 127 4.98 -4.03 -10.11
CA LEU A 127 6.13 -3.68 -9.28
C LEU A 127 7.03 -2.61 -9.93
N ASN A 128 6.98 -2.52 -11.26
CA ASN A 128 7.71 -1.52 -12.04
C ASN A 128 6.96 -0.18 -12.18
N ILE A 129 5.77 -0.03 -11.58
CA ILE A 129 5.03 1.23 -11.53
C ILE A 129 5.40 1.99 -10.26
N LYS A 130 5.85 3.23 -10.43
CA LYS A 130 6.18 4.12 -9.30
C LYS A 130 4.92 4.46 -8.49
N THR A 131 5.02 4.35 -7.18
CA THR A 131 4.01 4.81 -6.22
C THR A 131 4.08 6.33 -6.02
N PRO A 132 2.95 6.99 -5.71
CA PRO A 132 2.91 8.39 -5.33
C PRO A 132 3.84 8.75 -4.17
#